data_AF-A0A451AKM1-F1
#
_entry.id   AF-A0A451AKM1-F1
#
_cell.length_a   1.000
_cell.length_b   1.000
_cell.length_c   1.000
_cell.angle_alpha   90.00
_cell.angle_beta   90.00
_cell.angle_gamma   90.00
#
_symmetry.space_group_name_H-M   'P 1'
#
loop_
_entity.id
_entity.type
_entity.pdbx_description
1 polymer ?
#
loop_
_entity_poly.entity_id
_entity_poly.type
_entity_poly.pdbx_seq_one_letter_code
_entity_poly.pdbx_strand_id
1 'polypeptide(L)' 'MNLILLQMDDPAVVSNKAYAHAVASPRLRREEPDTLPATGTLGCSITWIPEDRFDENNPLDLSWRGGAATIADVILS' A
#
# COMPACT_ATOMS: atom_id res chain seq x y z
N MET A 1 7.11 2.85 -12.39
CA MET A 1 6.39 1.83 -11.61
C MET A 1 5.41 2.59 -10.75
N ASN A 2 4.13 2.50 -11.05
CA ASN A 2 3.11 3.31 -10.39
C ASN A 2 2.75 2.66 -9.06
N LEU A 3 2.77 3.45 -7.98
CA LEU A 3 2.36 3.03 -6.65
C LEU A 3 0.88 3.37 -6.45
N ILE A 4 0.19 2.61 -5.61
CA ILE A 4 -1.20 2.86 -5.24
C ILE A 4 -1.24 3.18 -3.74
N LEU A 5 -1.85 4.31 -3.39
CA LEU A 5 -2.23 4.59 -2.01
C LEU A 5 -3.55 3.88 -1.70
N LEU A 6 -3.55 3.09 -0.65
CA LEU A 6 -4.74 2.45 -0.08
C LEU A 6 -5.12 3.20 1.18
N GLN A 7 -6.37 3.64 1.25
CA GLN A 7 -6.97 4.18 2.46
C GLN A 7 -7.96 3.13 2.99
N MET A 8 -7.85 2.80 4.27
CA MET A 8 -8.73 1.83 4.91
C MET A 8 -9.96 2.53 5.46
N ASP A 9 -11.13 1.93 5.26
CA ASP A 9 -12.38 2.40 5.89
C ASP A 9 -12.31 2.26 7.42
N ASP A 10 -11.67 1.19 7.91
CA ASP A 10 -11.40 0.96 9.33
C ASP A 10 -9.88 0.80 9.56
N PRO A 11 -9.23 1.74 10.26
CA PRO A 11 -7.78 1.69 10.50
C PRO A 11 -7.37 0.49 11.34
N ALA A 12 -6.30 -0.19 10.94
CA ALA A 12 -5.70 -1.24 11.76
C ALA A 12 -4.96 -0.63 12.96
N VAL A 13 -5.05 -1.27 14.14
CA VAL A 13 -4.30 -0.86 15.34
C VAL A 13 -3.35 -1.98 15.76
N VAL A 14 -2.04 -1.71 15.73
CA VAL A 14 -0.98 -2.65 16.14
C VAL A 14 -0.04 -1.94 17.10
N SER A 15 0.22 -2.54 18.27
CA SER A 15 1.14 -1.98 19.27
C SER A 15 0.84 -0.51 19.63
N ASN A 16 -0.44 -0.17 19.78
CA ASN A 16 -0.93 1.18 20.08
C ASN A 16 -0.61 2.24 18.98
N LYS A 17 -0.36 1.80 17.75
CA LYS A 17 -0.25 2.65 16.56
C LYS A 17 -1.38 2.36 15.59
N ALA A 18 -1.99 3.42 15.07
CA ALA A 18 -3.01 3.33 14.03
C ALA A 18 -2.36 3.36 12.63
N TYR A 19 -2.97 2.64 11.71
CA TYR A 19 -2.56 2.51 10.32
C TYR A 19 -3.80 2.66 9.43
N ALA A 20 -4.13 3.90 9.03
CA ALA A 20 -5.23 4.17 8.10
C ALA A 20 -4.80 4.08 6.63
N HIS A 21 -3.49 4.11 6.37
CA HIS A 21 -2.91 4.18 5.05
C HIS A 21 -1.93 3.04 4.78
N ALA A 22 -1.90 2.57 3.54
CA ALA A 22 -0.88 1.64 3.06
C ALA A 22 -0.51 1.97 1.62
N VAL A 23 0.71 1.61 1.21
CA VAL A 23 1.16 1.76 -0.17
C VAL A 23 1.35 0.38 -0.78
N ALA A 24 0.62 0.12 -1.86
CA ALA A 24 0.81 -1.04 -2.71
C ALA A 24 1.81 -0.70 -3.83
N SER A 25 2.87 -1.49 -3.90
CA SER A 25 3.91 -1.40 -4.93
C SER A 25 3.87 -2.67 -5.78
N PRO A 26 3.48 -2.59 -7.06
CA PRO A 26 3.60 -3.72 -7.99
C PRO A 26 4.97 -4.37 -7.96
N ARG A 27 5.02 -5.70 -8.10
CA ARG A 27 6.30 -6.43 -8.11
C ARG A 27 6.80 -6.72 -9.52
N LEU A 28 5.89 -6.94 -10.47
CA LEU A 28 6.25 -7.21 -11.85
C LEU A 28 5.76 -6.09 -12.77
N ARG A 29 6.51 -5.80 -13.85
CA ARG A 29 6.10 -4.81 -14.87
C ARG A 29 4.75 -5.11 -15.54
N ARG A 30 4.31 -6.37 -15.53
CA ARG A 30 3.01 -6.79 -16.07
C ARG A 30 1.84 -6.56 -15.10
N GLU A 31 2.15 -6.21 -13.86
CA GLU A 31 1.20 -5.93 -12.78
C GLU A 31 1.10 -4.41 -12.61
N GLU A 32 0.96 -3.65 -13.70
CA GLU A 32 0.76 -2.21 -13.55
C GLU A 32 -0.63 -1.94 -12.92
N PRO A 33 -0.77 -0.89 -12.09
CA PRO A 33 -2.06 -0.55 -11.46
C PRO A 33 -3.21 -0.44 -12.45
N ASP A 34 -2.92 0.02 -13.66
CA ASP A 34 -3.90 0.21 -14.74
C ASP A 34 -4.51 -1.11 -15.22
N THR A 35 -3.87 -2.25 -14.92
CA THR A 35 -4.39 -3.59 -15.23
C THR A 35 -5.37 -4.11 -14.19
N LEU A 36 -5.37 -3.55 -12.97
CA LEU A 36 -6.21 -4.02 -11.86
C LEU A 36 -7.72 -4.03 -12.20
N PRO A 37 -8.30 -3.02 -12.89
CA PRO A 37 -9.71 -3.07 -13.30
C PRO A 37 -10.04 -4.21 -14.26
N ALA A 38 -9.07 -4.67 -15.05
CA ALA A 38 -9.26 -5.71 -16.05
C ALA A 38 -8.99 -7.12 -15.51
N THR A 39 -8.01 -7.28 -14.62
CA THR A 39 -7.61 -8.57 -14.05
C THR A 39 -8.32 -8.89 -12.74
N GLY A 40 -8.82 -7.87 -12.04
CA GLY A 40 -9.40 -8.00 -10.69
C GLY A 40 -8.37 -8.28 -9.59
N THR A 41 -7.11 -8.53 -9.94
CA THR A 41 -6.04 -8.88 -8.99
C THR A 41 -4.73 -8.20 -9.36
N LEU A 42 -4.04 -7.68 -8.36
CA LEU A 42 -2.72 -7.07 -8.46
C LEU A 42 -1.75 -7.67 -7.44
N GLY A 43 -0.75 -8.42 -7.92
CA GLY A 43 0.37 -8.88 -7.11
C GLY A 43 1.28 -7.72 -6.72
N CYS A 44 1.45 -7.48 -5.42
CA CYS A 44 2.20 -6.33 -4.94
C CYS A 44 2.93 -6.59 -3.61
N SER A 45 3.78 -5.65 -3.23
CA SER A 45 4.20 -5.51 -1.84
C SER A 45 3.40 -4.38 -1.20
N ILE A 46 2.80 -4.65 -0.04
CA ILE A 46 2.05 -3.67 0.75
C ILE A 46 2.92 -3.22 1.92
N THR A 47 3.06 -1.90 2.06
CA THR A 47 3.69 -1.25 3.22
C THR A 47 2.65 -0.43 3.95
N TRP A 48 2.33 -0.82 5.19
CA TRP A 48 1.44 -0.04 6.06
C TRP A 48 2.16 1.19 6.61
N ILE A 49 1.50 2.34 6.59
CA ILE A 49 2.05 3.61 7.06
C ILE A 49 1.48 3.90 8.45
N PRO A 50 2.31 3.94 9.52
CA PRO A 50 1.90 4.49 10.79
C PRO A 50 1.39 5.91 10.63
N GLU A 51 0.31 6.26 11.32
CA GLU A 51 -0.29 7.60 11.20
C GLU A 51 0.69 8.73 11.55
N ASP A 52 1.63 8.51 12.47
CA ASP A 52 2.69 9.45 12.83
C ASP A 52 3.76 9.66 11.73
N ARG A 53 3.67 8.92 10.62
CA ARG A 53 4.57 8.97 9.46
C ARG A 53 3.86 9.34 8.17
N PHE A 54 2.54 9.47 8.16
CA PHE A 54 1.80 9.83 6.96
C PHE A 54 1.94 11.33 6.68
N ASP A 55 2.27 11.68 5.44
CA ASP A 55 2.31 13.05 4.94
C ASP A 55 1.38 13.16 3.72
N GLU A 56 0.28 13.91 3.86
CA GLU A 56 -0.68 14.12 2.77
C GLU A 56 -0.07 14.81 1.54
N ASN A 57 1.01 15.58 1.72
CA ASN A 57 1.71 16.25 0.63
C ASN A 57 2.68 15.30 -0.09
N ASN A 58 3.02 14.18 0.55
CA ASN A 58 3.90 13.15 0.01
C ASN A 58 3.47 11.74 0.47
N PRO A 59 2.27 11.29 0.10
CA PRO A 59 1.62 10.11 0.69
C PRO A 59 2.27 8.78 0.29
N LEU A 60 3.21 8.84 -0.66
CA LEU A 60 3.98 7.70 -1.16
C LEU A 60 5.40 7.68 -0.59
N ASP A 61 5.76 8.59 0.32
CA ASP A 61 7.06 8.57 0.98
C ASP A 61 7.15 7.40 1.96
N LEU A 62 8.03 6.48 1.59
CA LEU A 62 8.32 5.28 2.35
C LEU A 62 9.80 5.23 2.76
N SER A 63 10.52 6.34 2.73
CA SER A 63 11.96 6.42 3.07
C SER A 63 12.29 5.88 4.47
N TRP A 64 11.32 5.94 5.39
CA TRP A 64 11.43 5.49 6.77
C TRP A 64 11.18 3.98 6.98
N ARG A 65 10.65 3.26 5.97
CA ARG A 65 10.08 1.91 6.17
C ARG A 65 11.06 0.81 6.59
N GLY A 66 12.37 1.04 6.48
CA GLY A 66 13.40 0.09 6.93
C GLY A 66 13.32 -1.33 6.36
N GLY A 67 12.56 -1.57 5.28
CA GLY A 67 12.32 -2.90 4.70
C GLY A 67 11.02 -3.60 5.15
N ALA A 68 10.14 -2.94 5.92
CA ALA A 68 8.89 -3.50 6.41
C ALA A 68 7.78 -3.51 5.33
N ALA A 69 7.91 -4.38 4.32
CA ALA A 69 6.85 -4.64 3.35
C ALA A 69 6.44 -6.11 3.37
N THR A 70 5.14 -6.37 3.27
CA THR A 70 4.59 -7.73 3.13
C THR A 70 4.20 -7.96 1.67
N ILE A 71 4.41 -9.17 1.16
CA ILE A 71 3.96 -9.54 -0.18
C ILE A 71 2.50 -9.98 -0.07
N ALA A 72 1.63 -9.36 -0.86
CA ALA A 72 0.20 -9.61 -0.85
C ALA A 72 -0.42 -9.31 -2.22
N ASP A 73 -1.61 -9.85 -2.44
CA ASP A 73 -2.41 -9.54 -3.61
C ASP A 73 -3.52 -8.54 -3.21
N VAL A 74 -3.71 -7.50 -4.02
CA VAL A 74 -4.89 -6.62 -3.92
C VAL A 74 -5.94 -7.16 -4.88
N ILE A 75 -7.13 -7.43 -4.38
CA ILE A 75 -8.24 -8.01 -5.14
C ILE A 75 -9.40 -7.00 -5.14
N LEU A 76 -9.95 -6.70 -6.32
CA LEU A 76 -11.20 -5.94 -6.44
C LEU A 76 -12.38 -6.92 -6.28
N SER A 77 -13.23 -6.68 -5.28
CA SER A 77 -14.45 -7.44 -4.99
C SER A 77 -15.70 -6.62 -5.25
#